data_AF-A0AAJ4F9G1-F1
#
_entry.id   AF-A0AAJ4F9G1-F1
#
_cell.length_a   1.000
_cell.length_b   1.000
_cell.length_c   1.000
_cell.angle_alpha   90.00
_cell.angle_beta   90.00
_cell.angle_gamma   90.00
#
_symmetry.space_group_name_H-M   'P 1'
#
loop_
_entity.id
_entity.type
_entity.pdbx_description
1 polymer ?
#
loop_
_entity_poly.entity_id
_entity_poly.type
_entity_poly.pdbx_seq_one_letter_code
_entity_poly.pdbx_strand_id
1 'polypeptide(L)' 'MKRNTPQSSTVNEHLTGVVQRPALTTEVLIEQRKRDKEFMQAMNEFVAKAGLLSDDPFFGGI' A
#
# COMPACT_ATOMS: atom_id res chain seq x y z
N MET A 1 -27.39 -37.69 -6.84
CA MET A 1 -27.58 -36.42 -7.59
C MET A 1 -27.78 -35.27 -6.61
N LYS A 2 -27.41 -34.06 -7.04
CA LYS A 2 -27.33 -32.76 -6.32
C LYS A 2 -25.97 -32.46 -5.65
N ARG A 3 -25.09 -31.83 -6.44
CA ARG A 3 -24.03 -30.90 -5.98
C ARG A 3 -24.70 -29.58 -5.55
N ASN A 4 -23.98 -28.69 -4.84
CA ASN A 4 -23.98 -27.21 -4.91
C ASN A 4 -23.14 -26.63 -3.75
N THR A 5 -21.83 -26.45 -3.93
CA THR A 5 -21.12 -25.16 -4.15
C THR A 5 -21.05 -24.25 -2.91
N PRO A 6 -19.94 -24.23 -2.15
CA PRO A 6 -19.57 -23.05 -1.38
C PRO A 6 -19.04 -21.99 -2.35
N GLN A 7 -19.72 -20.84 -2.41
CA GLN A 7 -19.22 -19.63 -3.06
C GLN A 7 -17.92 -19.19 -2.37
N SER A 8 -16.78 -19.64 -2.89
CA SER A 8 -15.51 -18.95 -2.64
C SER A 8 -15.52 -17.71 -3.53
N SER A 9 -15.91 -16.57 -2.96
CA SER A 9 -15.70 -15.28 -3.61
C SER A 9 -14.20 -15.04 -3.69
N THR A 10 -13.62 -15.43 -4.83
CA THR A 10 -12.31 -15.01 -5.30
C THR A 10 -12.32 -13.51 -5.47
N VAL A 11 -11.99 -12.79 -4.40
CA VAL A 11 -11.77 -11.36 -4.45
C VAL A 11 -10.26 -11.16 -4.34
N ASN A 12 -9.68 -10.81 -5.49
CA ASN A 12 -8.35 -10.22 -5.71
C ASN A 12 -7.25 -11.17 -6.17
N GLU A 13 -7.44 -11.77 -7.35
CA GLU A 13 -6.38 -12.17 -8.29
C GLU A 13 -5.69 -10.95 -8.92
N HIS A 14 -5.26 -9.98 -8.11
CA HIS A 14 -4.50 -8.79 -8.55
C HIS A 14 -3.20 -8.64 -7.76
N LEU A 15 -2.37 -9.68 -7.74
CA LEU A 15 -0.93 -9.55 -7.53
C LEU A 15 -0.21 -9.92 -8.83
N THR A 16 -0.70 -9.40 -9.95
CA THR A 16 -0.02 -9.52 -11.24
C THR A 16 1.16 -8.55 -11.23
N GLY A 17 2.36 -9.10 -11.08
CA GLY A 17 3.61 -8.36 -11.28
C GLY A 17 4.21 -7.78 -10.01
N VAL A 18 4.59 -8.65 -9.06
CA VAL A 18 5.77 -8.33 -8.26
C VAL A 18 6.93 -8.29 -9.25
N VAL A 19 7.20 -7.10 -9.81
CA VAL A 19 8.50 -6.81 -10.39
C VAL A 19 9.47 -7.16 -9.27
N GLN A 20 10.18 -8.28 -9.41
CA GLN A 20 11.25 -8.62 -8.50
C GLN A 20 12.24 -7.48 -8.63
N ARG A 21 12.18 -6.55 -7.67
CA ARG A 21 13.11 -5.44 -7.59
C ARG A 21 14.49 -6.10 -7.63
N PRO A 22 15.35 -5.75 -8.61
CA PRO A 22 16.68 -6.34 -8.69
C PRO A 22 17.30 -6.21 -7.31
N ALA A 23 17.92 -7.29 -6.81
CA ALA A 23 18.48 -7.35 -5.47
C ALA A 23 19.50 -6.21 -5.32
N LEU A 24 19.03 -5.08 -4.80
CA LEU A 24 19.85 -3.90 -4.54
C LEU A 24 20.85 -4.32 -3.47
N THR A 25 22.11 -4.01 -3.69
CA THR A 25 23.15 -4.22 -2.69
C THR A 25 22.74 -3.52 -1.38
N THR A 26 23.17 -4.08 -0.26
CA THR A 26 22.82 -3.59 1.09
C THR A 26 23.09 -2.09 1.26
N GLU A 27 24.13 -1.58 0.62
CA GLU A 27 24.50 -0.15 0.60
C GLU A 27 23.42 0.71 -0.08
N VAL A 28 22.94 0.31 -1.27
CA VAL A 28 21.90 1.04 -1.99
C VAL A 28 20.56 1.00 -1.24
N LEU A 29 20.28 -0.12 -0.55
CA LEU A 29 19.09 -0.23 0.31
C LEU A 29 19.16 0.72 1.51
N ILE A 30 20.34 0.90 2.12
CA ILE A 30 20.52 1.84 3.24
C ILE A 30 20.31 3.28 2.76
N GLU A 31 20.91 3.67 1.64
CA GLU A 31 20.73 5.01 1.08
C GLU A 31 19.29 5.28 0.65
N GLN A 32 18.65 4.31 0.00
CA GLN A 32 17.24 4.39 -0.37
C GLN A 32 16.36 4.55 0.88
N ARG A 33 16.62 3.76 1.93
CA ARG A 33 15.86 3.84 3.19
C ARG A 33 16.05 5.19 3.89
N LYS A 34 17.23 5.80 3.83
CA LYS A 34 17.47 7.15 4.38
C LYS A 34 16.62 8.18 3.64
N ARG A 35 16.65 8.18 2.30
CA ARG A 35 15.82 9.08 1.47
C ARG A 35 14.33 8.86 1.70
N ASP A 36 13.90 7.61 1.74
CA ASP A 36 12.49 7.25 1.96
C ASP A 36 12.03 7.69 3.35
N LYS A 37 12.89 7.61 4.37
CA LYS A 37 12.57 8.05 5.73
C LYS A 37 12.28 9.56 5.79
N GLU A 38 13.13 10.36 5.16
CA GLU A 38 12.95 11.82 5.11
C GLU A 38 11.69 12.20 4.35
N PHE A 39 11.43 11.54 3.23
CA PHE A 39 10.20 11.73 2.45
C PHE A 39 8.95 11.36 3.27
N MET A 40 8.94 10.19 3.90
CA MET A 40 7.83 9.76 4.75
C MET A 40 7.60 10.73 5.91
N GLN A 41 8.66 11.27 6.50
CA GLN A 41 8.54 12.26 7.56
C GLN A 41 7.87 13.56 7.05
N ALA A 42 8.31 14.08 5.91
CA ALA A 42 7.71 15.27 5.31
C ALA A 42 6.23 15.04 4.96
N MET A 43 5.89 13.86 4.43
CA MET A 43 4.50 13.49 4.15
C MET A 43 3.66 13.41 5.43
N ASN A 44 4.20 12.86 6.51
CA ASN A 44 3.50 12.79 7.80
C ASN A 44 3.21 14.19 8.35
N GLU A 45 4.16 15.12 8.27
CA GLU A 45 3.96 16.51 8.71
C GLU A 45 2.91 17.23 7.86
N PHE A 46 2.95 17.01 6.54
CA PHE A 46 1.95 17.54 5.62
C PHE A 46 0.55 17.00 5.93
N VAL A 47 0.43 15.69 6.09
CA VAL A 47 -0.83 15.01 6.43
C VAL A 47 -1.36 15.46 7.78
N ALA A 48 -0.50 15.62 8.79
CA ALA A 48 -0.91 16.11 10.11
C ALA A 48 -1.52 17.51 10.04
N LYS A 49 -1.10 18.33 9.08
CA LYS A 49 -1.62 19.69 8.87
C LYS A 49 -2.86 19.73 7.97
N ALA A 50 -2.86 18.97 6.87
CA ALA A 50 -3.92 18.99 5.86
C ALA A 50 -5.07 18.02 6.18
N GLY A 51 -4.84 17.06 7.07
CA GLY A 51 -5.72 15.91 7.29
C GLY A 51 -5.56 14.84 6.21
N LEU A 52 -6.14 13.68 6.45
CA LEU A 52 -6.29 12.64 5.44
C LEU A 52 -7.64 12.78 4.75
N LEU A 53 -7.69 12.46 3.46
CA LEU A 53 -8.95 12.34 2.73
C LEU A 53 -9.85 11.24 3.31
N SER A 54 -9.29 10.25 4.03
CA SER A 54 -10.07 9.24 4.75
C SER A 54 -10.89 9.82 5.90
N ASP A 55 -10.46 10.96 6.45
CA ASP A 55 -11.10 11.61 7.59
C ASP A 55 -12.14 12.65 7.13
N ASP A 56 -12.19 12.95 5.84
CA ASP A 56 -13.15 13.89 5.25
C ASP A 56 -14.55 13.25 5.16
N PRO A 57 -15.59 13.82 5.80
CA PRO A 57 -16.96 13.31 5.74
C PRO A 57 -17.55 13.22 4.33
N PHE A 58 -17.04 13.95 3.35
CA PHE A 58 -17.46 13.82 1.94
C PHE A 58 -16.95 12.53 1.30
N PHE A 59 -15.78 12.06 1.73
CA PHE A 59 -15.16 10.82 1.25
C PHE A 59 -15.34 9.64 2.21
N GLY A 60 -15.78 9.88 3.45
CA GLY A 60 -16.21 8.85 4.40
C GLY A 60 -17.67 8.45 4.16
N GLY A 61 -18.06 7.18 4.06
CA GLY A 61 -17.34 5.93 4.22
C GLY A 61 -18.30 4.77 3.87
N ILE A 62 -17.76 3.55 3.87
CA ILE A 62 -18.54 2.32 4.10
C ILE A 62 -18.45 1.95 5.57
#